data_AF-A0A929PRQ3-F1
#
_entry.id   AF-A0A929PRQ3-F1
#
_cell.length_a   1.000
_cell.length_b   1.000
_cell.length_c   1.000
_cell.angle_alpha   90.00
_cell.angle_beta   90.00
_cell.angle_gamma   90.00
#
_symmetry.space_group_name_H-M   'P 1'
#
loop_
_entity.id
_entity.type
_entity.pdbx_description
1 polymer ?
#
loop_
_entity_poly.entity_id
_entity_poly.type
_entity_poly.pdbx_seq_one_letter_code
_entity_poly.pdbx_strand_id
1 'polypeptide(L)'
;MSATPTREQTRRAVGAAVIGNVLEWYEFSAYGFVATILAARFFPTEDPATALLSTFAAFGLGFLVRPLGGIVIARLRETAHRALD
;
A
#
# COMPACT_ATOMS: atom_id res chain seq x y z
N MET A 1 3.26 -1.12 -33.40
CA MET A 1 4.35 -0.13 -33.24
C MET A 1 4.05 0.65 -31.97
N SER A 2 4.68 0.33 -30.84
CA SER A 2 4.43 1.01 -29.55
C SER A 2 5.04 2.40 -29.59
N ALA A 3 4.22 3.45 -29.49
CA ALA A 3 4.68 4.83 -29.46
C ALA A 3 5.60 5.05 -28.23
N THR A 4 6.76 5.65 -28.44
CA THR A 4 7.70 5.99 -27.36
C THR A 4 7.05 7.07 -26.46
N PRO A 5 6.96 6.86 -25.14
CA PRO A 5 6.37 7.85 -24.25
C PRO A 5 7.16 9.17 -24.28
N THR A 6 6.46 10.30 -24.23
CA THR A 6 7.09 11.62 -24.21
C THR A 6 7.83 11.85 -22.88
N ARG A 7 8.81 12.76 -22.88
CA ARG A 7 9.53 13.13 -21.64
C ARG A 7 8.58 13.59 -20.52
N GLU A 8 7.50 14.28 -20.90
CA GLU A 8 6.48 14.74 -19.96
C GLU A 8 5.71 13.56 -19.33
N GLN A 9 5.28 12.58 -20.15
CA GLN A 9 4.63 11.37 -19.67
C GLN A 9 5.53 10.58 -18.72
N THR A 10 6.81 10.43 -19.06
CA THR A 10 7.79 9.77 -18.18
C THR A 10 7.98 10.51 -16.86
N ARG A 11 8.12 11.84 -16.87
CA ARG A 11 8.24 12.65 -15.65
C ARG A 11 7.02 12.52 -14.76
N ARG A 12 5.82 12.53 -15.34
CA ARG A 12 4.56 12.32 -14.60
C ARG A 12 4.50 10.92 -13.99
N ALA A 13 4.86 9.88 -14.75
CA ALA A 13 4.88 8.50 -14.26
C ALA A 13 5.88 8.31 -13.11
N VAL A 14 7.08 8.88 -13.22
CA VAL A 14 8.09 8.86 -12.15
C VAL A 14 7.57 9.60 -10.92
N GLY A 15 6.98 10.78 -11.07
CA GLY A 15 6.38 11.51 -9.96
C GLY A 15 5.30 10.71 -9.23
N ALA A 16 4.40 10.06 -9.98
CA ALA A 16 3.38 9.18 -9.40
C ALA A 16 4.00 7.98 -8.66
N ALA A 17 5.05 7.36 -9.21
CA ALA A 17 5.75 6.26 -8.56
C ALA A 17 6.45 6.69 -7.26
N VAL A 18 7.08 7.87 -7.24
CA VAL A 18 7.74 8.43 -6.05
C VAL A 18 6.71 8.73 -4.96
N ILE A 19 5.61 9.40 -5.30
CA ILE A 19 4.55 9.71 -4.33
C ILE A 19 3.97 8.42 -3.75
N GLY A 20 3.70 7.43 -4.61
CA GLY A 20 3.24 6.11 -4.17
C GLY A 20 4.22 5.47 -3.19
N ASN A 21 5.50 5.42 -3.54
CA ASN A 21 6.53 4.86 -2.64
C ASN A 21 6.61 5.59 -1.30
N VAL A 22 6.57 6.93 -1.30
CA VAL A 22 6.59 7.72 -0.05
C VAL A 22 5.37 7.41 0.81
N LEU A 23 4.18 7.31 0.22
CA LEU A 23 2.96 6.99 0.94
C LEU A 23 3.04 5.61 1.60
N GLU A 24 3.56 4.61 0.88
CA GLU A 24 3.74 3.27 1.43
C GLU A 24 4.69 3.27 2.64
N TRP A 25 5.83 3.96 2.55
CA TRP A 25 6.77 4.08 3.67
C TRP A 25 6.20 4.88 4.84
N TYR A 26 5.40 5.90 4.55
CA TYR A 26 4.70 6.67 5.58
C TYR A 26 3.72 5.79 6.34
N GLU A 27 2.86 5.02 5.66
CA GLU A 27 1.90 4.12 6.29
C GLU A 27 2.59 3.06 7.15
N PHE A 28 3.69 2.47 6.66
CA PHE A 28 4.46 1.48 7.43
C PHE A 28 5.07 2.08 8.70
N SER A 29 5.66 3.26 8.58
CA SER A 29 6.28 3.95 9.72
C SER A 29 5.23 4.39 10.73
N ALA A 30 4.10 4.93 10.27
CA ALA A 30 2.98 5.33 11.12
C ALA A 30 2.39 4.13 11.88
N TYR A 31 2.17 3.00 11.19
CA TYR A 31 1.69 1.78 11.82
C TYR A 31 2.66 1.28 12.90
N GLY A 32 3.97 1.23 12.58
CA GLY A 32 5.00 0.86 13.55
C GLY A 32 5.05 1.79 14.76
N PHE A 33 4.89 3.10 14.55
CA PHE A 33 4.90 4.11 15.62
C PHE A 33 3.73 3.90 16.61
N VAL A 34 2.55 3.52 16.12
CA VAL A 34 1.38 3.28 16.98
C VAL A 34 1.17 1.80 17.35
N ALA A 35 2.08 0.90 16.96
CA ALA A 35 1.89 -0.55 17.09
C ALA A 35 1.63 -1.00 18.53
N THR A 36 2.30 -0.40 19.52
CA THR A 36 2.09 -0.73 20.94
C THR A 36 0.70 -0.32 21.44
N ILE A 37 0.17 0.80 20.93
CA ILE A 37 -1.19 1.26 21.24
C ILE A 37 -2.20 0.32 20.58
N LEU A 38 -1.98 -0.07 19.32
CA LEU A 38 -2.84 -1.02 18.62
C LEU A 38 -2.83 -2.39 19.33
N ALA A 39 -1.67 -2.89 19.73
CA ALA A 39 -1.54 -4.14 20.48
C ALA A 39 -2.38 -4.14 21.76
N ALA A 40 -2.25 -3.10 22.59
CA ALA A 40 -2.98 -3.00 23.84
C ALA A 40 -4.51 -2.87 23.67
N ARG A 41 -4.96 -2.32 22.54
CA ARG A 41 -6.40 -2.03 22.31
C ARG A 41 -7.12 -3.10 21.50
N PHE A 42 -6.45 -3.73 20.54
CA PHE A 42 -7.06 -4.67 19.60
C PHE A 42 -6.65 -6.12 19.85
N PHE A 43 -5.52 -6.36 20.51
CA PHE A 43 -5.01 -7.69 20.84
C PHE A 43 -4.70 -7.80 22.34
N PRO A 44 -5.68 -7.58 23.24
CA PRO A 44 -5.45 -7.72 24.67
C PRO A 44 -5.09 -9.16 25.01
N THR A 45 -3.88 -9.38 25.55
CA THR A 45 -3.41 -10.68 26.03
C THR A 45 -2.67 -10.49 27.36
N GLU A 46 -2.50 -11.57 28.13
CA GLU A 46 -1.72 -11.53 29.37
C GLU A 46 -0.23 -11.26 29.13
N ASP A 47 0.27 -11.59 27.94
CA ASP A 47 1.64 -11.32 27.52
C ASP A 47 1.70 -10.14 26.51
N PRO A 48 2.34 -9.02 26.87
CA PRO A 48 2.52 -7.88 25.97
C PRO A 48 3.29 -8.22 24.68
N ALA A 49 4.20 -9.19 24.71
CA ALA A 49 4.95 -9.58 23.52
C ALA A 49 4.05 -10.27 22.49
N THR A 50 3.17 -11.18 22.94
CA THR A 50 2.17 -11.83 22.10
C THR A 50 1.19 -10.83 21.47
N ALA A 51 0.78 -9.79 22.23
CA ALA A 51 -0.07 -8.71 21.71
C ALA A 51 0.60 -7.95 20.55
N LEU A 52 1.87 -7.60 20.72
CA LEU A 52 2.65 -6.89 19.70
C LEU A 52 2.90 -7.77 18.47
N LEU A 53 3.21 -9.05 18.68
CA LEU A 53 3.37 -10.02 17.59
C LEU A 53 2.09 -10.16 16.77
N SER A 54 0.92 -10.22 17.43
CA SER A 54 -0.38 -10.27 16.75
C SER A 54 -0.64 -9.01 15.92
N THR A 55 -0.23 -7.85 16.43
CA THR A 55 -0.32 -6.57 15.71
C THR A 55 0.57 -6.54 14.46
N PHE A 56 1.79 -7.08 14.55
CA PHE A 56 2.67 -7.22 13.37
C PHE A 56 2.19 -8.32 12.41
N ALA A 57 1.55 -9.38 12.90
CA ALA A 57 0.92 -10.38 12.05
C ALA A 57 -0.22 -9.77 11.23
N ALA A 58 -1.08 -8.95 11.86
CA ALA A 58 -2.12 -8.20 11.15
C ALA A 58 -1.54 -7.24 10.10
N PHE A 59 -0.44 -6.55 10.42
CA PHE A 59 0.29 -5.73 9.46
C PHE A 59 0.81 -6.57 8.28
N GLY A 60 1.41 -7.73 8.56
CA GLY A 60 1.89 -8.69 7.57
C GLY A 60 0.79 -9.17 6.63
N LEU A 61 -0.42 -9.43 7.14
CA LEU A 61 -1.58 -9.77 6.30
C LEU A 61 -1.94 -8.66 5.32
N GLY A 62 -1.74 -7.39 5.70
CA GLY A 62 -1.89 -6.25 4.79
C GLY A 62 -1.02 -6.34 3.53
N PHE A 63 0.16 -6.96 3.62
CA PHE A 63 1.02 -7.17 2.44
C PHE A 63 0.43 -8.15 1.44
N LEU A 64 -0.39 -9.11 1.87
CA LEU A 64 -1.09 -10.03 0.97
C LEU A 64 -2.20 -9.33 0.19
N VAL A 65 -2.76 -8.26 0.74
CA VAL A 65 -3.80 -7.45 0.09
C VAL A 65 -3.21 -6.51 -0.97
N ARG A 66 -1.93 -6.13 -0.87
CA ARG A 66 -1.25 -5.23 -1.83
C ARG A 66 -1.30 -5.76 -3.29
N PRO A 67 -0.98 -7.03 -3.59
CA PRO A 67 -1.18 -7.62 -4.91
C PRO A 67 -2.61 -7.48 -5.43
N LEU A 68 -3.61 -7.68 -4.56
CA LEU A 68 -5.02 -7.54 -4.92
C LEU A 68 -5.36 -6.10 -5.30
N GLY A 69 -4.86 -5.12 -4.54
CA GLY A 69 -5.00 -3.70 -4.86
C GLY A 69 -4.41 -3.36 -6.25
N GLY A 70 -3.22 -3.89 -6.56
CA GLY A 70 -2.59 -3.73 -7.88
C GLY A 70 -3.44 -4.28 -9.02
N ILE A 71 -4.05 -5.45 -8.85
CA ILE A 71 -4.94 -6.07 -9.85
C ILE A 71 -6.20 -5.21 -10.05
N VAL A 72 -6.83 -4.76 -8.97
CA VAL A 72 -8.04 -3.94 -9.02
C VAL A 72 -7.76 -2.61 -9.72
N ILE A 73 -6.69 -1.90 -9.33
CA ILE A 73 -6.31 -0.62 -9.95
C ILE A 73 -5.96 -0.82 -11.43
N ALA A 74 -5.26 -1.91 -11.78
CA ALA A 74 -4.97 -2.24 -13.17
C ALA A 74 -6.26 -2.45 -13.99
N ARG A 75 -7.26 -3.14 -13.43
CA ARG A 75 -8.55 -3.37 -14.08
C ARG A 75 -9.37 -2.09 -14.22
N LEU A 76 -9.32 -1.21 -13.21
CA LEU A 76 -9.98 0.10 -13.26
C LEU A 76 -9.37 0.99 -14.34
N ARG A 77 -8.04 1.07 -14.42
CA ARG A 77 -7.32 1.82 -15.47
C ARG A 77 -7.71 1.34 -16.87
N GLU A 78 -7.76 0.02 -17.04
CA GLU A 78 -8.16 -0.61 -18.30
C GLU A 78 -9.61 -0.27 -18.69
N THR A 79 -10.53 -0.27 -17.73
CA THR A 79 -11.94 0.03 -17.99
C THR A 79 -12.17 1.52 -18.26
N ALA A 80 -11.48 2.40 -17.52
CA ALA A 80 -11.52 3.84 -17.74
C ALA A 80 -10.95 4.24 -19.11
N HIS A 81 -9.92 3.52 -19.59
CA HIS A 81 -9.38 3.76 -20.94
C HIS A 81 -10.44 3.49 -22.01
N ARG A 82 -11.13 2.35 -21.94
CA ARG A 82 -12.17 1.95 -22.92
C ARG A 82 -13.43 2.81 -22.90
N ALA A 83 -13.70 3.53 -21.80
CA ALA A 83 -14.88 4.39 -21.69
C ALA A 83 -14.66 5.80 -22.27
N LEU A 84 -13.40 6.15 -22.56
CA LEU A 84 -13.00 7.40 -23.21
C LEU A 84 -12.73 7.22 -24.71
N ASP A 85 -12.78 5.98 -25.19
CA ASP A 85 -12.73 5.59 -26.61
C ASP A 85 -14.17 5.49 -27.17
#